data_AF-A0A6V8DPD7-F1
#
_entry.id   AF-A0A6V8DPD7-F1
#
_cell.length_a   1.000
_cell.length_b   1.000
_cell.length_c   1.000
_cell.angle_alpha   90.00
_cell.angle_beta   90.00
_cell.angle_gamma   90.00
#
_symmetry.space_group_name_H-M   'P 1'
#
loop_
_entity.id
_entity.type
_entity.pdbx_description
1 polymer ?
#
loop_
_entity_poly.entity_id
_entity_poly.type
_entity_poly.pdbx_seq_one_letter_code
_entity_poly.pdbx_strand_id
1 'polypeptide(L)'
;EGDNNGRLWPNPILPRQDPDMKPEIVAPGHEVPILMASATGSGTWWGWSSGTSAATAWVSGSIAIFLEANPEMKRDGDQGGGTAISNLKMMISQNSEMKENQEDHDDHYGYGLLRLDLLINETQNSSSESGIRSSDLVSLRDIQIKYIQEFQATRRMTASVPPDNSTKDTE
;
A
#
# COMPACT_ATOMS: atom_id res chain seq x y z
N GLU A 1 -8.61 -9.67 -10.13
CA GLU A 1 -7.65 -9.21 -11.15
C GLU A 1 -8.19 -7.97 -11.84
N GLY A 2 -7.30 -7.18 -12.42
CA GLY A 2 -7.57 -5.97 -13.18
C GLY A 2 -8.28 -6.21 -14.50
N ASP A 3 -9.09 -5.24 -14.92
CA ASP A 3 -9.63 -5.17 -16.29
C ASP A 3 -9.07 -3.91 -16.96
N ASN A 4 -7.98 -4.08 -17.70
CA ASN A 4 -7.19 -3.00 -18.32
C ASN A 4 -7.28 -2.95 -19.85
N ASN A 5 -7.68 -4.04 -20.50
CA ASN A 5 -7.59 -4.22 -21.95
C ASN A 5 -8.71 -3.52 -22.74
N GLY A 6 -9.71 -2.98 -22.05
CA GLY A 6 -10.92 -2.45 -22.67
C GLY A 6 -11.76 -3.54 -23.33
N ARG A 7 -13.03 -3.23 -23.60
CA ARG A 7 -13.93 -4.11 -24.34
C ARG A 7 -14.97 -3.29 -25.07
N LEU A 8 -15.50 -3.82 -26.17
CA LEU A 8 -16.54 -3.14 -26.97
C LEU A 8 -17.97 -3.57 -26.56
N TRP A 9 -18.16 -4.79 -26.04
CA TRP A 9 -19.47 -5.32 -25.63
C TRP A 9 -19.32 -6.27 -24.42
N PRO A 10 -20.34 -6.41 -23.56
CA PRO A 10 -21.65 -5.77 -23.60
C PRO A 10 -21.67 -4.33 -23.05
N ASN A 11 -20.61 -3.89 -22.37
CA ASN A 11 -20.46 -2.52 -21.88
C ASN A 11 -19.10 -1.98 -22.35
N PRO A 12 -19.07 -0.97 -23.24
CA PRO A 12 -17.82 -0.40 -23.74
C PRO A 12 -16.97 0.16 -22.60
N ILE A 13 -15.72 -0.28 -22.50
CA ILE A 13 -14.73 0.24 -21.56
C ILE A 13 -13.49 0.57 -22.38
N LEU A 14 -13.01 1.81 -22.27
CA LEU A 14 -11.72 2.19 -22.86
C LEU A 14 -10.57 1.51 -22.10
N PRO A 15 -9.51 1.08 -22.79
CA PRO A 15 -8.31 0.59 -22.11
C PRO A 15 -7.80 1.61 -21.09
N ARG A 16 -7.36 1.11 -19.94
CA ARG A 16 -6.73 1.94 -18.91
C ARG A 16 -5.26 2.13 -19.27
N GLN A 17 -4.70 3.27 -18.88
CA GLN A 17 -3.31 3.64 -19.11
C GLN A 17 -2.71 4.10 -17.79
N ASP A 18 -1.39 4.12 -17.68
CA ASP A 18 -0.74 4.55 -16.46
C ASP A 18 -1.07 6.01 -16.09
N PRO A 19 -1.29 6.31 -14.80
CA PRO A 19 -1.23 5.43 -13.62
C PRO A 19 -2.60 4.83 -13.21
N ASP A 20 -3.57 4.76 -14.13
CA ASP A 20 -4.97 4.40 -13.85
C ASP A 20 -5.34 2.93 -14.13
N MET A 21 -4.34 2.08 -14.39
CA MET A 21 -4.53 0.63 -14.51
C MET A 21 -4.98 0.00 -13.18
N LYS A 22 -5.68 -1.14 -13.25
CA LYS A 22 -6.27 -1.83 -12.09
C LYS A 22 -5.67 -3.22 -11.86
N PRO A 23 -5.61 -3.70 -10.61
CA PRO A 23 -5.59 -2.86 -9.41
C PRO A 23 -4.45 -1.83 -9.52
N GLU A 24 -4.56 -0.67 -8.89
CA GLU A 24 -3.45 0.30 -8.92
C GLU A 24 -2.29 -0.25 -8.10
N ILE A 25 -2.58 -0.80 -6.92
CA ILE A 25 -1.59 -1.38 -5.99
C ILE A 25 -2.24 -2.47 -5.16
N VAL A 26 -1.41 -3.23 -4.44
CA VAL A 26 -1.85 -4.12 -3.37
C VAL A 26 -1.32 -3.66 -2.00
N ALA A 27 -2.01 -4.07 -0.94
CA ALA A 27 -1.68 -3.79 0.44
C ALA A 27 -2.11 -5.00 1.31
N PRO A 28 -1.75 -5.06 2.62
CA PRO A 28 -2.08 -6.20 3.45
C PRO A 28 -3.59 -6.44 3.48
N GLY A 29 -3.99 -7.63 3.04
CA GLY A 29 -5.40 -8.00 2.90
C GLY A 29 -5.71 -9.41 3.36
N HIS A 30 -4.70 -10.19 3.76
CA HIS A 30 -4.88 -11.54 4.29
C HIS A 30 -4.70 -11.53 5.82
N GLU A 31 -5.67 -12.09 6.53
CA GLU A 31 -5.65 -12.27 7.99
C GLU A 31 -5.35 -10.98 8.76
N VAL A 32 -5.94 -9.87 8.32
CA VAL A 32 -5.75 -8.57 8.97
C VAL A 32 -6.48 -8.56 10.31
N PRO A 33 -5.81 -8.21 11.43
CA PRO A 33 -6.46 -8.12 12.74
C PRO A 33 -7.48 -6.98 12.75
N ILE A 34 -8.69 -7.28 13.22
CA ILE A 34 -9.76 -6.29 13.41
C ILE A 34 -10.27 -6.33 14.86
N LEU A 35 -10.43 -5.15 15.44
CA LEU A 35 -11.09 -4.98 16.75
C LEU A 35 -12.60 -4.95 16.56
N MET A 36 -13.29 -5.84 17.25
CA MET A 36 -14.75 -5.95 17.27
C MET A 36 -15.24 -5.36 18.59
N ALA A 37 -15.60 -4.08 18.56
CA ALA A 37 -16.25 -3.42 19.68
C ALA A 37 -17.75 -3.76 19.66
N SER A 38 -18.23 -4.49 20.67
CA SER A 38 -19.68 -4.69 20.83
C SER A 38 -20.31 -3.40 21.38
N ALA A 39 -21.22 -2.79 20.61
CA ALA A 39 -22.01 -1.65 21.08
C ALA A 39 -22.98 -2.01 22.23
N THR A 40 -23.11 -3.29 22.59
CA THR A 40 -24.13 -3.81 23.51
C THR A 40 -23.56 -4.46 24.78
N GLY A 41 -22.38 -4.05 25.23
CA GLY A 41 -21.87 -4.40 26.57
C GLY A 41 -21.14 -5.75 26.70
N SER A 42 -21.05 -6.55 25.64
CA SER A 42 -20.43 -7.89 25.66
C SER A 42 -18.89 -7.92 25.51
N GLY A 43 -18.20 -6.86 25.95
CA GLY A 43 -16.74 -6.75 25.86
C GLY A 43 -16.20 -6.38 24.48
N THR A 44 -14.90 -6.04 24.44
CA THR A 44 -14.14 -5.83 23.19
C THR A 44 -13.35 -7.10 22.91
N TRP A 45 -13.49 -7.64 21.70
CA TRP A 45 -12.73 -8.80 21.24
C TRP A 45 -12.11 -8.50 19.88
N TRP A 46 -11.26 -9.40 19.37
CA TRP A 46 -10.59 -9.21 18.10
C TRP A 46 -10.54 -10.51 17.30
N GLY A 47 -10.50 -10.39 15.98
CA GLY A 47 -10.39 -11.52 15.07
C GLY A 47 -9.72 -11.14 13.75
N TRP A 48 -9.76 -12.04 12.77
CA TRP A 48 -9.14 -11.85 11.46
C TRP A 48 -10.17 -11.45 10.40
N SER A 49 -9.75 -10.63 9.46
CA SER A 49 -10.49 -10.37 8.22
C SER A 49 -9.56 -10.52 7.01
N SER A 50 -10.05 -11.22 5.99
CA SER A 50 -9.37 -11.37 4.70
C SER A 50 -10.21 -10.76 3.59
N GLY A 51 -9.58 -9.99 2.71
CA GLY A 51 -10.19 -9.41 1.52
C GLY A 51 -9.62 -8.03 1.17
N THR A 52 -10.00 -7.55 0.00
CA THR A 52 -9.63 -6.20 -0.49
C THR A 52 -10.20 -5.08 0.39
N SER A 53 -11.26 -5.35 1.16
CA SER A 53 -11.78 -4.43 2.18
C SER A 53 -10.74 -4.09 3.25
N ALA A 54 -9.97 -5.09 3.71
CA ALA A 54 -8.91 -4.87 4.69
C ALA A 54 -7.73 -4.11 4.06
N ALA A 55 -7.33 -4.47 2.84
CA ALA A 55 -6.31 -3.75 2.08
C ALA A 55 -6.70 -2.28 1.84
N THR A 56 -7.98 -2.00 1.58
CA THR A 56 -8.49 -0.63 1.40
C THR A 56 -8.29 0.22 2.65
N ALA A 57 -8.48 -0.35 3.84
CA ALA A 57 -8.22 0.35 5.10
C ALA A 57 -6.73 0.71 5.27
N TRP A 58 -5.83 -0.22 4.94
CA TRP A 58 -4.38 0.03 4.94
C TRP A 58 -3.97 1.15 3.96
N VAL A 59 -4.47 1.11 2.73
CA VAL A 59 -4.21 2.16 1.73
C VAL A 59 -4.76 3.50 2.21
N SER A 60 -5.99 3.53 2.74
CA SER A 60 -6.63 4.75 3.22
C SER A 60 -5.85 5.39 4.38
N GLY A 61 -5.41 4.58 5.35
CA GLY A 61 -4.58 5.04 6.47
C GLY A 61 -3.23 5.58 6.00
N SER A 62 -2.61 4.91 5.01
CA SER A 62 -1.34 5.36 4.44
C SER A 62 -1.47 6.69 3.70
N ILE A 63 -2.54 6.88 2.92
CA ILE A 63 -2.84 8.16 2.27
C ILE A 63 -3.08 9.25 3.32
N ALA A 64 -3.75 8.94 4.44
CA ALA A 64 -3.96 9.90 5.51
C ALA A 64 -2.63 10.36 6.13
N ILE A 65 -1.71 9.43 6.42
CA ILE A 65 -0.37 9.75 6.94
C ILE A 65 0.45 10.54 5.90
N PHE A 66 0.37 10.17 4.62
CA PHE A 66 1.02 10.92 3.55
C PHE A 66 0.53 12.37 3.48
N LEU A 67 -0.79 12.59 3.55
CA LEU A 67 -1.37 13.93 3.55
C LEU A 67 -1.04 14.70 4.83
N GLU A 68 -0.88 14.02 5.97
CA GLU A 68 -0.40 14.65 7.20
C GLU A 68 1.03 15.20 7.03
N ALA A 69 1.91 14.44 6.37
CA ALA A 69 3.28 14.86 6.05
C ALA A 69 3.35 15.92 4.95
N ASN A 70 2.36 15.98 4.05
CA ASN A 70 2.30 16.88 2.88
C ASN A 70 1.02 17.74 2.90
N PRO A 71 0.91 18.70 3.85
CA PRO A 71 -0.32 19.47 4.05
C PRO A 71 -0.73 20.32 2.84
N GLU A 72 0.20 20.70 1.97
CA GLU A 72 -0.04 21.43 0.73
C GLU A 72 -0.82 20.61 -0.31
N MET A 73 -0.75 19.27 -0.25
CA MET A 73 -1.52 18.36 -1.12
C MET A 73 -2.93 18.05 -0.57
N LYS A 74 -3.26 18.49 0.66
CA LYS A 74 -4.62 18.39 1.19
C LYS A 74 -5.58 19.20 0.32
N ARG A 75 -6.88 18.90 0.42
CA ARG A 75 -7.94 19.54 -0.36
C ARG A 75 -7.85 21.08 -0.37
N ASP A 76 -7.57 21.68 0.78
CA ASP A 76 -7.52 23.13 0.96
C ASP A 76 -6.08 23.69 0.92
N GLY A 77 -5.10 22.85 0.56
CA GLY A 77 -3.70 23.25 0.38
C GLY A 77 -3.43 23.79 -1.02
N ASP A 78 -2.31 24.50 -1.17
CA ASP A 78 -1.93 25.19 -2.42
C ASP A 78 -1.75 24.26 -3.63
N GLN A 79 -1.46 22.97 -3.40
CA GLN A 79 -1.33 21.93 -4.43
C GLN A 79 -2.50 20.94 -4.43
N GLY A 80 -3.59 21.24 -3.72
CA GLY A 80 -4.75 20.37 -3.54
C GLY A 80 -5.64 20.16 -4.80
N GLY A 81 -6.71 19.38 -4.63
CA GLY A 81 -7.73 19.18 -5.66
C GLY A 81 -7.46 18.02 -6.63
N GLY A 82 -8.03 18.08 -7.83
CA GLY A 82 -7.95 16.98 -8.81
C GLY A 82 -6.52 16.64 -9.24
N THR A 83 -5.68 17.66 -9.41
CA THR A 83 -4.26 17.49 -9.75
C THR A 83 -3.48 16.78 -8.64
N ALA A 84 -3.79 17.07 -7.36
CA ALA A 84 -3.19 16.36 -6.22
C ALA A 84 -3.47 14.86 -6.26
N ILE A 85 -4.68 14.46 -6.67
CA ILE A 85 -5.07 13.05 -6.80
C ILE A 85 -4.26 12.38 -7.90
N SER A 86 -4.18 13.00 -9.09
CA SER A 86 -3.39 12.46 -10.20
C SER A 86 -1.90 12.37 -9.86
N ASN A 87 -1.34 13.38 -9.17
CA ASN A 87 0.04 13.37 -8.71
C ASN A 87 0.28 12.24 -7.70
N LEU A 88 -0.61 12.10 -6.71
CA LEU A 88 -0.51 11.03 -5.71
C LEU A 88 -0.57 9.64 -6.37
N LYS A 89 -1.46 9.43 -7.35
CA LYS A 89 -1.52 8.17 -8.11
C LYS A 89 -0.22 7.87 -8.83
N MET A 90 0.35 8.87 -9.50
CA MET A 90 1.65 8.74 -10.19
C MET A 90 2.78 8.44 -9.19
N MET A 91 2.81 9.13 -8.06
CA MET A 91 3.81 8.88 -7.03
C MET A 91 3.67 7.47 -6.45
N ILE A 92 2.45 7.02 -6.21
CA ILE A 92 2.17 5.65 -5.74
C ILE A 92 2.63 4.64 -6.78
N SER A 93 2.33 4.84 -8.07
CA SER A 93 2.77 3.90 -9.11
C SER A 93 4.29 3.82 -9.22
N GLN A 94 4.99 4.95 -9.06
CA GLN A 94 6.46 5.02 -9.13
C GLN A 94 7.18 4.48 -7.88
N ASN A 95 6.55 4.61 -6.71
CA ASN A 95 7.18 4.26 -5.43
C ASN A 95 6.72 2.91 -4.86
N SER A 96 5.79 2.22 -5.51
CA SER A 96 5.38 0.87 -5.10
C SER A 96 6.49 -0.15 -5.32
N GLU A 97 6.53 -1.15 -4.45
CA GLU A 97 7.52 -2.22 -4.54
C GLU A 97 6.96 -3.38 -5.37
N MET A 98 7.52 -3.61 -6.54
CA MET A 98 7.15 -4.74 -7.39
C MET A 98 7.38 -6.08 -6.67
N LYS A 99 6.53 -7.06 -6.94
CA LYS A 99 6.70 -8.42 -6.47
C LYS A 99 7.90 -9.09 -7.18
N GLU A 100 8.43 -10.17 -6.61
CA GLU A 100 9.44 -10.98 -7.29
C GLU A 100 8.91 -11.46 -8.65
N ASN A 101 9.71 -11.26 -9.71
CA ASN A 101 9.36 -11.52 -11.11
C ASN A 101 8.28 -10.61 -11.72
N GLN A 102 7.94 -9.50 -11.06
CA GLN A 102 7.15 -8.42 -11.65
C GLN A 102 8.10 -7.35 -12.21
N GLU A 103 7.99 -7.03 -13.49
CA GLU A 103 8.82 -6.02 -14.16
C GLU A 103 8.07 -4.70 -14.41
N ASP A 104 6.74 -4.74 -14.48
CA ASP A 104 5.85 -3.61 -14.72
C ASP A 104 4.48 -3.87 -14.06
N HIS A 105 3.47 -3.03 -14.33
CA HIS A 105 2.09 -3.26 -13.94
C HIS A 105 1.59 -4.65 -14.38
N ASP A 106 0.91 -5.35 -13.48
CA ASP A 106 0.18 -6.57 -13.81
C ASP A 106 -1.24 -6.58 -13.20
N ASP A 107 -2.13 -7.40 -13.76
CA ASP A 107 -3.54 -7.48 -13.39
C ASP A 107 -3.77 -8.03 -11.95
N HIS A 108 -2.74 -8.55 -11.28
CA HIS A 108 -2.83 -9.11 -9.93
C HIS A 108 -2.27 -8.18 -8.85
N TYR A 109 -1.04 -7.70 -9.01
CA TYR A 109 -0.30 -6.87 -8.06
C TYR A 109 -0.37 -5.37 -8.39
N GLY A 110 -0.89 -5.00 -9.55
CA GLY A 110 -0.92 -3.60 -9.98
C GLY A 110 0.49 -3.08 -10.22
N TYR A 111 0.79 -1.86 -9.76
CA TYR A 111 2.16 -1.33 -9.71
C TYR A 111 3.01 -1.94 -8.57
N GLY A 112 2.45 -2.86 -7.77
CA GLY A 112 3.15 -3.55 -6.69
C GLY A 112 2.58 -3.26 -5.31
N LEU A 113 3.38 -3.55 -4.29
CA LEU A 113 3.06 -3.38 -2.88
C LEU A 113 3.24 -1.93 -2.44
N LEU A 114 2.26 -1.38 -1.72
CA LEU A 114 2.31 -0.02 -1.17
C LEU A 114 3.55 0.21 -0.27
N ARG A 115 4.28 1.30 -0.52
CA ARG A 115 5.42 1.76 0.29
C ARG A 115 5.28 3.21 0.72
N LEU A 116 4.63 3.41 1.87
CA LEU A 116 4.45 4.73 2.46
C LEU A 116 5.78 5.42 2.80
N ASP A 117 6.79 4.65 3.20
CA ASP A 117 8.13 5.17 3.51
C ASP A 117 8.81 5.75 2.26
N LEU A 118 8.71 5.07 1.11
CA LEU A 118 9.23 5.59 -0.16
C LEU A 118 8.43 6.80 -0.62
N LEU A 119 7.10 6.72 -0.54
CA LEU A 119 6.21 7.81 -0.93
C LEU A 119 6.47 9.11 -0.16
N ILE A 120 6.68 9.03 1.16
CA ILE A 120 7.03 10.19 1.99
C ILE A 120 8.46 10.65 1.67
N ASN A 121 9.42 9.73 1.54
CA ASN A 121 10.80 10.11 1.23
C ASN A 121 10.92 10.84 -0.11
N GLU A 122 10.14 10.47 -1.13
CA GLU A 122 10.15 11.14 -2.43
C GLU A 122 9.74 12.63 -2.32
N THR A 123 8.71 12.93 -1.52
CA THR A 123 8.30 14.32 -1.25
C THR A 123 9.36 15.11 -0.49
N GLN A 124 10.07 14.47 0.45
CA GLN A 124 11.10 15.11 1.26
C GLN A 124 12.45 15.27 0.51
N ASN A 125 12.80 14.31 -0.34
CA ASN A 125 14.01 14.33 -1.17
C ASN A 125 13.88 15.25 -2.38
N SER A 126 12.66 15.43 -2.92
CA SER A 126 12.38 16.55 -3.83
C SER A 126 12.70 17.92 -3.20
N SER A 127 12.83 17.97 -1.87
CA SER A 127 13.22 19.15 -1.10
C SER A 127 14.71 19.18 -0.71
N SER A 128 15.45 18.07 -0.86
CA SER A 128 16.80 17.90 -0.29
C SER A 128 17.69 16.95 -1.12
N GLU A 129 18.66 17.48 -1.87
CA GLU A 129 19.57 16.68 -2.69
C GLU A 129 20.82 16.16 -1.94
N SER A 130 21.20 14.92 -2.27
CA SER A 130 22.54 14.30 -2.29
C SER A 130 23.12 13.60 -1.03
N GLY A 131 23.59 12.36 -1.22
CA GLY A 131 24.42 11.64 -0.25
C GLY A 131 24.94 10.28 -0.76
N ILE A 132 26.11 10.28 -1.40
CA ILE A 132 26.85 9.13 -1.95
C ILE A 132 27.26 8.12 -0.84
N ARG A 133 27.23 6.80 -1.10
CA ARG A 133 27.81 5.78 -0.19
C ARG A 133 28.66 4.70 -0.89
N SER A 134 29.76 4.37 -0.20
CA SER A 134 30.91 3.50 -0.55
C SER A 134 30.60 1.98 -0.58
N SER A 135 31.35 1.24 -1.40
CA SER A 135 31.04 -0.07 -2.01
C SER A 135 31.36 -1.34 -1.21
N ASP A 136 32.18 -1.31 -0.15
CA ASP A 136 32.81 -2.57 0.32
C ASP A 136 32.21 -3.16 1.61
N LEU A 137 31.34 -2.41 2.31
CA LEU A 137 30.49 -2.90 3.43
C LEU A 137 29.12 -3.41 2.95
N VAL A 138 28.92 -3.43 1.63
CA VAL A 138 27.66 -3.57 0.94
C VAL A 138 27.24 -5.04 0.94
N SER A 139 28.11 -5.98 0.56
CA SER A 139 27.76 -7.41 0.36
C SER A 139 27.06 -8.15 1.54
N LEU A 140 27.56 -8.08 2.77
CA LEU A 140 26.90 -8.78 3.91
C LEU A 140 25.67 -8.02 4.42
N ARG A 141 25.69 -6.69 4.32
CA ARG A 141 24.50 -5.87 4.56
C ARG A 141 23.44 -6.18 3.52
N ASP A 142 23.80 -6.38 2.25
CA ASP A 142 22.86 -6.65 1.17
C ASP A 142 22.14 -7.98 1.37
N ILE A 143 22.82 -9.02 1.84
CA ILE A 143 22.19 -10.30 2.15
C ILE A 143 21.19 -10.14 3.30
N GLN A 144 21.58 -9.45 4.38
CA GLN A 144 20.68 -9.21 5.51
C GLN A 144 19.54 -8.26 5.13
N ILE A 145 19.79 -7.26 4.29
CA ILE A 145 18.79 -6.34 3.74
C ILE A 145 17.82 -7.11 2.85
N LYS A 146 18.31 -8.01 1.98
CA LYS A 146 17.46 -8.84 1.12
C LYS A 146 16.54 -9.74 1.93
N TYR A 147 17.07 -10.41 2.95
CA TYR A 147 16.26 -11.24 3.86
C TYR A 147 15.22 -10.41 4.63
N ILE A 148 15.60 -9.22 5.11
CA ILE A 148 14.68 -8.30 5.76
C ILE A 148 13.61 -7.83 4.75
N GLN A 149 14.01 -7.45 3.53
CA GLN A 149 13.09 -6.98 2.49
C GLN A 149 12.08 -8.05 2.10
N GLU A 150 12.49 -9.31 1.96
CA GLU A 150 11.61 -10.43 1.64
C GLU A 150 10.57 -10.69 2.74
N PHE A 151 11.02 -10.66 4.01
CA PHE A 151 10.12 -10.79 5.15
C PHE A 151 9.18 -9.59 5.29
N GLN A 152 9.68 -8.38 5.00
CA GLN A 152 8.87 -7.16 4.98
C GLN A 152 7.86 -7.17 3.82
N ALA A 153 8.23 -7.66 2.64
CA ALA A 153 7.31 -7.83 1.51
C ALA A 153 6.21 -8.83 1.86
N THR A 154 6.54 -9.91 2.57
CA THR A 154 5.54 -10.85 3.11
C THR A 154 4.60 -10.15 4.09
N ARG A 155 5.15 -9.39 5.05
CA ARG A 155 4.37 -8.58 6.01
C ARG A 155 3.53 -7.46 5.37
N ARG A 156 3.87 -7.04 4.15
CA ARG A 156 3.11 -6.07 3.36
C ARG A 156 1.94 -6.70 2.61
N MET A 157 1.81 -8.04 2.58
CA MET A 157 0.65 -8.72 2.01
C MET A 157 -0.19 -9.43 3.08
N THR A 158 0.44 -9.89 4.16
CA THR A 158 -0.20 -10.59 5.28
C THR A 158 0.14 -9.91 6.60
N ALA A 159 -0.83 -9.79 7.51
CA ALA A 159 -0.50 -9.33 8.86
C ALA A 159 0.28 -10.43 9.61
N SER A 160 1.31 -10.07 10.38
CA SER A 160 2.06 -11.00 11.22
C SER A 160 1.56 -10.90 12.65
N VAL A 161 0.72 -11.84 13.05
CA VAL A 161 -0.10 -11.76 14.25
C VAL A 161 -0.33 -13.18 14.80
N PRO A 162 -0.37 -13.38 16.14
CA PRO A 162 -0.46 -14.71 16.76
C PRO A 162 -1.75 -15.41 16.33
N PRO A 163 -1.78 -16.74 16.11
CA PRO A 163 -2.87 -17.44 15.41
C PRO A 163 -4.25 -17.42 16.11
N ASP A 164 -4.31 -17.06 17.39
CA ASP A 164 -5.49 -17.28 18.23
C ASP A 164 -6.37 -16.03 18.27
N ASN A 165 -7.67 -16.17 17.98
CA ASN A 165 -8.64 -15.09 18.20
C ASN A 165 -8.84 -14.81 19.70
N SER A 166 -9.14 -13.56 20.07
CA SER A 166 -9.68 -13.30 21.40
C SER A 166 -11.10 -13.84 21.42
N THR A 167 -11.33 -14.95 22.12
CA THR A 167 -12.69 -15.45 22.32
C THR A 167 -13.52 -14.36 23.01
N LYS A 168 -14.79 -14.26 22.61
CA LYS A 168 -15.80 -13.47 23.32
C LYS A 168 -15.75 -13.88 24.80
N ASP A 169 -15.78 -12.93 25.73
CA ASP A 169 -16.00 -13.26 27.13
C ASP A 169 -17.29 -14.08 27.20
N THR A 170 -17.17 -15.35 27.58
CA THR A 170 -18.34 -16.19 27.88
C THR A 170 -18.97 -15.61 29.13
N GLU A 171 -20.04 -14.83 28.96
CA GLU A 171 -21.02 -14.53 30.01
C GLU A 171 -21.61 -15.81 30.60
#